data_AF-A0A2E2QPE6-F1
#
_entry.id   AF-A0A2E2QPE6-F1
#
_cell.length_a   1.000
_cell.length_b   1.000
_cell.length_c   1.000
_cell.angle_alpha   90.00
_cell.angle_beta   90.00
_cell.angle_gamma   90.00
#
_symmetry.space_group_name_H-M   'P 1'
#
loop_
_entity.id
_entity.type
_entity.pdbx_description
1 polymer ?
#
loop_
_entity_poly.entity_id
_entity_poly.type
_entity_poly.pdbx_seq_one_letter_code
_entity_poly.pdbx_strand_id
1 'polypeptide(L)'
;MRYSRHIIEKFLKFVVIGALVGIVFSIIFIVLPAAALLFLLNTLDVGWNLQWVPSAPVLMTLGAIGGGVFSAVLFIKDRYIPYVEEVPDFEADAEEPGADPYDRE
;
A
#
# COMPACT_ATOMS: atom_id res chain seq x y z
N MET A 1 9.97 -3.70 -27.31
CA MET A 1 9.21 -2.97 -26.26
C MET A 1 8.58 -3.87 -25.17
N ARG A 2 8.93 -5.17 -25.05
CA ARG A 2 8.30 -6.10 -24.08
C ARG A 2 8.70 -5.83 -22.62
N TYR A 3 9.92 -5.36 -22.38
CA TYR A 3 10.43 -4.97 -21.06
C TYR A 3 9.67 -3.79 -20.42
N SER A 4 9.17 -2.85 -21.23
CA SER A 4 8.47 -1.66 -20.72
C SER A 4 7.11 -2.02 -20.12
N ARG A 5 6.37 -2.96 -20.72
CA ARG A 5 5.05 -3.39 -20.19
C ARG A 5 5.14 -4.07 -18.83
N HIS A 6 6.13 -4.91 -18.63
CA HIS A 6 6.31 -5.63 -17.37
C HIS A 6 6.62 -4.68 -16.20
N ILE A 7 7.41 -3.64 -16.45
CA ILE A 7 7.73 -2.61 -15.45
C ILE A 7 6.48 -1.79 -15.09
N ILE A 8 5.69 -1.40 -16.09
CA ILE A 8 4.44 -0.64 -15.88
C ILE A 8 3.44 -1.48 -15.08
N GLU A 9 3.32 -2.77 -15.36
CA GLU A 9 2.42 -3.66 -14.62
C GLU A 9 2.85 -3.80 -13.15
N LYS A 10 4.15 -3.98 -12.89
CA LYS A 10 4.70 -4.02 -11.53
C LYS A 10 4.46 -2.70 -10.78
N PHE A 11 4.68 -1.56 -11.44
CA PHE A 11 4.40 -0.25 -10.87
C PHE A 11 2.92 -0.09 -10.49
N LEU A 12 2.00 -0.39 -11.41
CA LEU A 12 0.57 -0.28 -11.16
C LEU A 12 0.12 -1.18 -10.01
N LYS A 13 0.60 -2.44 -9.96
CA LYS A 13 0.32 -3.34 -8.83
C LYS A 13 0.77 -2.74 -7.51
N PHE A 14 2.00 -2.20 -7.46
CA PHE A 14 2.54 -1.59 -6.25
C PHE A 14 1.74 -0.37 -5.79
N VAL A 15 1.35 0.50 -6.72
CA VAL A 15 0.51 1.68 -6.44
C VAL A 15 -0.89 1.29 -5.95
N VAL A 16 -1.51 0.28 -6.56
CA VAL A 16 -2.83 -0.21 -6.13
C VAL A 16 -2.76 -0.80 -4.72
N ILE A 17 -1.73 -1.61 -4.43
CA ILE A 17 -1.51 -2.15 -3.09
C ILE A 17 -1.30 -0.98 -2.10
N GLY A 18 -0.45 -0.01 -2.43
CA GLY A 18 -0.23 1.16 -1.59
C GLY A 18 -1.49 1.98 -1.34
N ALA A 19 -2.36 2.14 -2.35
CA ALA A 19 -3.65 2.82 -2.19
C ALA A 19 -4.59 2.04 -1.26
N LEU A 20 -4.69 0.71 -1.42
CA LEU A 20 -5.50 -0.13 -0.53
C LEU A 20 -5.01 -0.07 0.92
N VAL A 21 -3.69 -0.16 1.12
CA VAL A 21 -3.07 0.00 2.44
C VAL A 21 -3.40 1.38 3.00
N GLY A 22 -3.26 2.45 2.21
CA GLY A 22 -3.62 3.81 2.59
C GLY A 22 -5.08 3.97 3.04
N ILE A 23 -6.03 3.29 2.38
CA ILE A 23 -7.44 3.23 2.82
C ILE A 23 -7.55 2.59 4.21
N VAL A 24 -6.91 1.43 4.42
CA VAL A 24 -6.94 0.71 5.70
C VAL A 24 -6.39 1.58 6.83
N PHE A 25 -5.24 2.24 6.60
CA PHE A 25 -4.66 3.18 7.55
C PHE A 25 -5.61 4.35 7.85
N SER A 26 -6.24 4.94 6.84
CA SER A 26 -7.23 6.01 7.06
C SER A 26 -8.41 5.54 7.91
N ILE A 27 -8.88 4.31 7.72
CA ILE A 27 -9.99 3.77 8.53
C ILE A 27 -9.56 3.61 9.98
N ILE A 28 -8.43 2.96 10.22
CA ILE A 28 -7.93 2.63 11.56
C ILE A 28 -7.58 3.89 12.35
N PHE A 29 -6.88 4.85 11.73
CA PHE A 29 -6.32 5.99 12.45
C PHE A 29 -7.22 7.23 12.46
N ILE A 30 -8.20 7.32 11.56
CA ILE A 30 -9.04 8.52 11.43
C ILE A 30 -10.52 8.19 11.58
N VAL A 31 -11.06 7.32 10.71
CA VAL A 31 -12.51 7.07 10.66
C VAL A 31 -13.03 6.41 11.93
N LEU A 32 -12.36 5.36 12.42
CA LEU A 32 -12.74 4.65 13.64
C LEU A 32 -12.67 5.53 14.88
N PRO A 33 -11.57 6.25 15.16
CA PRO A 33 -11.51 7.20 16.28
C PRO A 33 -12.56 8.31 16.19
N ALA A 34 -12.79 8.87 15.00
CA ALA A 34 -13.81 9.91 14.81
C ALA A 34 -15.22 9.38 15.07
N ALA A 35 -15.53 8.16 14.63
CA ALA A 35 -16.81 7.51 14.90
C ALA A 35 -17.00 7.21 16.39
N ALA A 36 -15.96 6.72 17.07
CA ALA A 36 -15.99 6.50 18.52
C ALA A 36 -16.21 7.80 19.30
N LEU A 37 -15.57 8.89 18.89
CA LEU A 37 -15.74 10.21 19.49
C LEU A 37 -17.17 10.73 19.29
N LEU A 38 -17.70 10.63 18.07
CA LEU A 38 -19.09 10.98 17.75
C LEU A 38 -20.08 10.20 18.63
N PHE A 39 -19.85 8.90 18.78
CA PHE A 39 -20.66 8.05 19.63
C PHE A 39 -20.63 8.53 21.08
N LEU A 40 -19.44 8.80 21.63
CA LEU A 40 -19.26 9.29 23.00
C LEU A 40 -19.98 10.63 23.22
N LEU A 41 -19.78 11.60 22.32
CA LEU A 41 -20.41 12.93 22.42
C LEU A 41 -21.93 12.82 22.41
N ASN A 42 -22.48 11.96 21.56
CA ASN A 42 -23.92 11.73 21.48
C ASN A 42 -24.45 11.04 22.76
N THR A 43 -23.71 10.07 23.31
CA THR A 43 -24.12 9.42 24.57
C THR A 43 -24.07 10.33 25.79
N LEU A 44 -23.23 11.36 25.77
CA LEU A 44 -23.09 12.33 26.84
C LEU A 44 -24.01 13.55 26.67
N ASP A 45 -24.88 13.53 25.65
CA ASP A 45 -25.75 14.65 25.26
C ASP A 45 -25.01 15.99 25.14
N VAL A 46 -23.75 15.91 24.70
CA VAL A 46 -22.93 17.10 24.45
C VAL A 46 -23.32 17.60 23.07
N GLY A 47 -23.96 18.77 23.00
CA GLY A 47 -24.43 19.41 21.75
C GLY A 47 -23.33 19.84 20.77
N TRP A 48 -22.13 19.25 20.86
CA TRP A 48 -21.02 19.53 19.97
C TRP A 48 -21.20 18.76 18.66
N ASN A 49 -21.37 19.49 17.56
CA ASN A 49 -21.50 18.92 16.23
C ASN A 49 -20.14 18.96 15.51
N LEU A 50 -19.60 17.79 15.13
CA LEU A 50 -18.31 17.63 14.43
C LEU A 50 -18.43 17.92 12.93
N GLN A 51 -19.05 19.04 12.56
CA GLN A 51 -19.30 19.41 11.15
C GLN A 51 -18.02 19.61 10.32
N TRP A 52 -16.89 19.82 10.98
CA TRP A 52 -15.58 19.97 10.34
C TRP A 52 -14.92 18.63 9.99
N VAL A 53 -15.44 17.50 10.50
CA VAL A 53 -14.93 16.17 10.18
C VAL A 53 -15.44 15.76 8.79
N PRO A 54 -14.54 15.53 7.81
CA PRO A 54 -14.95 15.10 6.48
C PRO A 54 -15.66 13.75 6.52
N SER A 55 -16.51 13.49 5.53
CA SER A 55 -17.22 12.21 5.44
C SER A 55 -16.25 11.04 5.28
N ALA A 56 -16.63 9.86 5.78
CA ALA A 56 -15.80 8.66 5.71
C ALA A 56 -15.31 8.32 4.28
N PRO A 57 -16.13 8.43 3.22
CA PRO A 57 -15.65 8.23 1.85
C PRO A 57 -14.54 9.19 1.46
N VAL A 58 -14.64 10.47 1.85
CA VAL A 58 -13.61 11.48 1.56
C VAL A 58 -12.30 11.13 2.25
N LEU A 59 -12.36 10.76 3.54
CA LEU A 59 -11.18 10.34 4.29
C LEU A 59 -10.52 9.10 3.66
N MET A 60 -11.32 8.11 3.28
CA MET A 60 -10.83 6.91 2.58
C MET A 60 -10.18 7.27 1.24
N THR A 61 -10.76 8.18 0.46
CA THR A 61 -10.15 8.66 -0.79
C THR A 61 -8.83 9.37 -0.55
N LEU A 62 -8.73 10.23 0.47
CA LEU A 62 -7.48 10.90 0.85
C LEU A 62 -6.41 9.87 1.28
N GLY A 63 -6.82 8.86 2.06
CA GLY A 63 -5.95 7.73 2.41
C GLY A 63 -5.46 6.96 1.19
N ALA A 64 -6.35 6.67 0.24
CA ALA A 64 -6.02 5.97 -1.00
C ALA A 64 -5.01 6.76 -1.85
N ILE A 65 -5.24 8.07 -2.01
CA ILE A 65 -4.33 8.96 -2.75
C ILE A 65 -2.99 9.03 -2.03
N GLY A 66 -2.98 9.23 -0.71
CA GLY A 66 -1.75 9.30 0.08
C GLY A 66 -0.92 8.01 -0.02
N GLY A 67 -1.56 6.85 0.16
CA GLY A 67 -0.90 5.54 0.07
C GLY A 67 -0.43 5.21 -1.35
N GLY A 68 -1.23 5.54 -2.37
CA GLY A 68 -0.86 5.36 -3.77
C GLY A 68 0.31 6.25 -4.18
N VAL A 69 0.32 7.51 -3.77
CA VAL A 69 1.45 8.43 -4.02
C VAL A 69 2.70 7.98 -3.26
N PHE A 70 2.56 7.62 -1.99
CA PHE A 70 3.69 7.15 -1.18
C PHE A 70 4.36 5.91 -1.79
N SER A 71 3.57 4.91 -2.16
CA SER A 71 4.07 3.70 -2.84
C SER A 71 4.66 4.01 -4.21
N ALA A 72 4.07 4.92 -5.00
CA ALA A 72 4.64 5.37 -6.26
C ALA A 72 6.03 6.01 -6.07
N VAL A 73 6.19 6.87 -5.06
CA VAL A 73 7.46 7.50 -4.72
C VAL A 73 8.50 6.47 -4.30
N LEU A 74 8.13 5.48 -3.49
CA LEU A 74 9.03 4.39 -3.10
C LEU A 74 9.48 3.56 -4.30
N PHE A 75 8.55 3.19 -5.19
CA PHE A 75 8.89 2.43 -6.40
C PHE A 75 9.87 3.20 -7.30
N ILE A 76 9.67 4.51 -7.46
CA ILE A 76 10.59 5.38 -8.22
C ILE A 76 11.94 5.41 -7.50
N LYS A 77 11.95 5.68 -6.19
CA LYS A 77 13.17 5.73 -5.38
C LYS A 77 13.98 4.44 -5.50
N ASP A 78 13.35 3.29 -5.30
CA ASP A 78 14.00 1.97 -5.37
C ASP A 78 14.56 1.66 -6.75
N ARG A 79 13.98 2.23 -7.81
CA ARG A 79 14.46 2.02 -9.17
C ARG A 79 15.66 2.89 -9.55
N TYR A 80 15.77 4.09 -8.98
CA TYR A 80 16.77 5.09 -9.37
C TYR A 80 17.90 5.29 -8.36
N ILE A 81 17.73 4.89 -7.11
CA ILE A 81 18.78 4.92 -6.09
C ILE A 81 19.34 3.50 -5.97
N PRO A 82 20.53 3.20 -6.55
CA PRO A 82 21.13 1.89 -6.40
C PRO A 82 21.43 1.65 -4.92
N TYR A 83 20.90 0.56 -4.38
CA TYR A 83 21.29 0.04 -3.08
C TYR A 83 22.78 -0.30 -3.16
N VAL A 84 23.61 0.42 -2.38
CA VAL A 84 25.08 0.33 -2.44
C VAL A 84 25.60 -0.98 -1.80
N GLU A 85 24.73 -1.80 -1.24
CA GLU A 85 25.09 -3.10 -0.70
C GLU A 85 24.39 -4.18 -1.53
N GLU A 86 25.19 -5.04 -2.15
CA GLU A 86 24.76 -6.32 -2.74
C GLU A 86 24.22 -7.19 -1.59
N VAL A 87 22.97 -6.95 -1.17
CA VAL A 87 22.25 -7.90 -0.34
C VAL A 87 21.95 -9.10 -1.25
N PRO A 88 22.39 -10.32 -0.91
CA PRO A 88 22.10 -11.50 -1.71
C PRO A 88 20.58 -11.63 -1.89
N ASP A 89 20.11 -11.67 -3.13
CA ASP A 89 18.70 -11.87 -3.46
C ASP A 89 18.30 -13.31 -3.11
N PHE A 90 17.81 -13.52 -1.88
CA PHE A 90 17.28 -14.82 -1.42
C PHE A 90 15.96 -15.25 -2.11
N GLU A 91 15.41 -14.41 -2.99
CA GLU A 91 14.19 -14.71 -3.76
C GLU A 91 14.47 -15.38 -5.12
N ALA A 92 15.74 -15.53 -5.53
CA ALA A 92 16.10 -16.14 -6.81
C ALA A 92 16.10 -17.69 -6.80
N ASP A 93 16.07 -18.34 -5.63
CA ASP A 93 16.17 -19.80 -5.51
C ASP A 93 14.81 -20.52 -5.38
N ALA A 94 13.68 -19.83 -5.60
CA ALA A 94 12.35 -20.42 -5.52
C ALA A 94 11.77 -20.88 -6.88
N GLU A 95 12.60 -20.98 -7.93
CA GLU A 95 12.19 -21.49 -9.25
C GLU A 95 12.65 -22.96 -9.44
N GLU A 96 11.71 -23.87 -9.16
CA GLU A 96 11.59 -25.28 -9.61
C GLU A 96 12.73 -26.29 -9.29
N PRO A 97 12.50 -27.30 -8.43
CA PRO A 97 13.35 -28.49 -8.36
C PRO A 97 13.01 -29.41 -9.54
N GLY A 98 13.73 -29.29 -10.65
CA GLY A 98 13.39 -30.05 -11.85
C GLY A 98 14.42 -30.04 -12.97
N ALA A 99 15.65 -30.48 -12.69
CA ALA A 99 16.52 -31.07 -13.71
C ALA A 99 17.58 -31.95 -13.04
N ASP A 100 17.29 -33.25 -12.93
CA ASP A 100 18.30 -34.27 -12.61
C ASP A 100 19.28 -34.38 -13.81
N PRO A 101 20.60 -34.20 -13.61
CA PRO A 101 21.56 -34.29 -14.69
C PRO A 101 21.91 -35.74 -15.12
N TYR A 102 21.28 -36.77 -14.56
CA TYR A 102 21.63 -38.18 -14.82
C TYR A 102 20.67 -38.95 -15.76
N ASP A 103 19.67 -38.33 -16.39
CA ASP A 103 18.82 -38.97 -17.41
C ASP A 103 19.48 -39.05 -18.81
N ARG A 104 20.76 -39.42 -18.84
CA ARG A 104 21.41 -39.97 -20.03
C ARG A 104 22.35 -41.09 -19.61
N GLU A 105 21.82 -42.31 -19.64
CA GLU A 105 22.43 -43.50 -20.27
C GLU A 105 21.43 -44.67 -20.31
#